data_AF-A0A6C0K2I4-F1
#
_entry.id   AF-A0A6C0K2I4-F1
#
_cell.length_a   1.000
_cell.length_b   1.000
_cell.length_c   1.000
_cell.angle_alpha   90.00
_cell.angle_beta   90.00
_cell.angle_gamma   90.00
#
_symmetry.space_group_name_H-M   'P 1'
#
loop_
_entity.id
_entity.type
_entity.pdbx_description
1 polymer ?
#
loop_
_entity_poly.entity_id
_entity_poly.type
_entity_poly.pdbx_seq_one_letter_code
_entity_poly.pdbx_strand_id
1 'polypeptide(L)' 'MEQTKSDSIVAAVIAKFQQRSALGIAKYGVTLDRTDLKPLDWIQHAQEELMDGILYLEKLKQELQSK' A
#
# COMPACT_ATOMS: atom_id res chain seq x y z
N MET A 1 26.24 -22.57 0.66
CA MET A 1 25.02 -21.81 0.30
C MET A 1 25.46 -20.39 0.11
N GLU A 2 25.29 -19.86 -1.10
CA GLU A 2 25.68 -18.49 -1.43
C GLU A 2 24.78 -17.53 -0.64
N GLN A 3 25.36 -16.75 0.27
CA GLN A 3 24.64 -15.66 0.92
C GLN A 3 24.39 -14.59 -0.13
N THR A 4 23.20 -14.59 -0.72
CA THR A 4 22.73 -13.45 -1.48
C THR A 4 22.62 -12.27 -0.52
N LYS A 5 23.42 -11.23 -0.77
CA LYS A 5 23.34 -9.97 -0.04
C LYS A 5 21.94 -9.40 -0.31
N SER A 6 21.02 -9.55 0.64
CA SER A 6 19.63 -9.13 0.44
C SER A 6 19.58 -7.61 0.30
N ASP A 7 18.89 -7.12 -0.72
CA ASP A 7 18.63 -5.69 -0.84
C ASP A 7 17.77 -5.24 0.35
N SER A 8 18.37 -4.44 1.23
CA SER A 8 17.73 -3.96 2.45
C SER A 8 16.50 -3.08 2.18
N ILE A 9 16.46 -2.37 1.05
CA ILE A 9 15.31 -1.53 0.68
C ILE A 9 14.15 -2.44 0.27
N VAL A 10 14.42 -3.46 -0.55
CA VAL A 10 13.41 -4.45 -0.95
C VAL A 10 12.87 -5.18 0.29
N ALA A 11 13.74 -5.61 1.20
CA ALA A 11 13.33 -6.26 2.44
C ALA A 11 12.42 -5.36 3.30
N ALA A 12 12.76 -4.08 3.43
CA ALA A 12 11.93 -3.11 4.17
C ALA A 12 10.56 -2.89 3.54
N VAL A 13 10.48 -2.86 2.19
CA VAL A 13 9.20 -2.72 1.47
C VAL A 13 8.33 -3.97 1.63
N ILE A 14 8.91 -5.18 1.55
CA ILE A 14 8.21 -6.44 1.79
C ILE A 14 7.63 -6.47 3.22
N ALA A 15 8.42 -6.08 4.22
CA ALA A 15 7.96 -6.02 5.61
C ALA A 15 6.77 -5.06 5.78
N LYS A 16 6.78 -3.90 5.10
CA LYS A 16 5.65 -2.96 5.09
C LYS A 16 4.38 -3.57 4.47
N PHE A 17 4.51 -4.33 3.38
CA PHE A 17 3.37 -5.04 2.79
C PHE A 17 2.77 -6.07 3.76
N GLN A 18 3.63 -6.86 4.41
CA GLN A 18 3.19 -7.85 5.40
C GLN A 18 2.49 -7.19 6.59
N GLN A 19 3.04 -6.09 7.12
CA GLN A 19 2.43 -5.35 8.21
C GLN A 19 1.06 -4.77 7.82
N ARG A 20 0.95 -4.16 6.64
CA ARG A 20 -0.33 -3.64 6.13
C ARG A 20 -1.37 -4.75 5.95
N SER A 21 -0.97 -5.91 5.43
CA SER A 21 -1.84 -7.07 5.30
C SER A 21 -2.34 -7.56 6.66
N ALA A 22 -1.45 -7.71 7.64
CA ALA A 22 -1.81 -8.12 9.00
C ALA A 22 -2.82 -7.16 9.67
N LEU A 23 -2.63 -5.84 9.49
CA LEU A 23 -3.57 -4.83 9.99
C LEU A 23 -4.93 -4.90 9.28
N GLY A 24 -4.94 -5.12 7.96
CA GLY A 24 -6.17 -5.30 7.19
C GLY A 24 -6.96 -6.53 7.65
N ILE A 25 -6.25 -7.65 7.86
CA ILE A 25 -6.84 -8.89 8.39
C ILE A 25 -7.39 -8.67 9.81
N ALA A 26 -6.63 -8.00 10.68
CA ALA A 26 -7.08 -7.71 12.05
C ALA A 26 -8.31 -6.79 12.08
N LYS A 27 -8.41 -5.83 11.14
CA LYS A 27 -9.51 -4.87 11.08
C LYS A 27 -10.78 -5.42 10.42
N TYR A 28 -10.63 -6.19 9.33
CA TYR A 28 -11.75 -6.60 8.49
C TYR A 28 -12.01 -8.12 8.50
N GLY A 29 -11.13 -8.91 9.11
CA GLY A 29 -11.25 -10.37 9.19
C GLY A 29 -11.03 -11.11 7.86
N VAL A 30 -10.61 -10.41 6.80
CA VAL A 30 -10.48 -10.94 5.44
C VAL A 30 -9.14 -10.61 4.80
N THR A 31 -8.68 -11.46 3.88
CA THR A 31 -7.56 -11.18 2.98
C THR A 31 -8.07 -10.64 1.64
N LEU A 32 -7.16 -10.39 0.69
CA LEU A 32 -7.55 -10.11 -0.70
C LEU A 32 -8.13 -11.35 -1.42
N ASP A 33 -8.05 -12.54 -0.84
CA ASP A 33 -8.69 -13.77 -1.36
C ASP A 33 -10.21 -13.81 -1.08
N ARG A 34 -10.76 -12.73 -0.54
CA ARG A 34 -12.20 -12.55 -0.31
C ARG A 34 -12.98 -12.63 -1.62
N THR A 35 -14.17 -13.21 -1.58
CA THR A 35 -15.02 -13.46 -2.76
C THR A 35 -16.30 -12.62 -2.79
N ASP A 36 -16.46 -11.70 -1.85
CA ASP A 36 -17.67 -10.91 -1.64
C ASP A 36 -17.67 -9.57 -2.41
N LEU A 37 -16.52 -9.14 -2.95
CA LEU A 37 -16.40 -7.94 -3.79
C LEU A 37 -16.54 -8.27 -5.28
N LYS A 38 -17.23 -7.40 -6.01
CA LYS A 38 -17.29 -7.45 -7.48
C LYS A 38 -16.07 -6.77 -8.09
N PRO A 39 -15.71 -7.07 -9.35
CA PRO A 39 -14.61 -6.40 -10.04
C PRO A 39 -14.68 -4.85 -10.01
N LEU A 40 -15.89 -4.28 -10.08
CA LEU A 40 -16.08 -2.83 -9.98
C LEU A 40 -15.73 -2.27 -8.60
N ASP A 41 -16.02 -2.99 -7.53
CA ASP A 41 -15.69 -2.55 -6.16
C ASP A 41 -14.16 -2.47 -5.99
N TRP A 42 -13.43 -3.44 -6.55
CA TRP A 42 -11.95 -3.40 -6.57
C TRP A 42 -11.40 -2.20 -7.32
N ILE A 43 -11.98 -1.86 -8.48
CA ILE A 43 -11.58 -0.69 -9.25
C ILE A 43 -11.86 0.58 -8.45
N GLN A 44 -13.05 0.70 -7.87
CA GLN A 44 -13.44 1.85 -7.06
C GLN A 44 -12.48 2.05 -5.88
N HIS A 45 -12.21 1.00 -5.10
CA HIS A 45 -11.27 1.08 -3.98
C HIS A 45 -9.86 1.48 -4.44
N ALA A 46 -9.39 0.95 -5.58
CA ALA A 46 -8.09 1.32 -6.11
C ALA A 46 -8.04 2.80 -6.55
N GLN A 47 -9.12 3.32 -7.14
CA GLN A 47 -9.21 4.75 -7.49
C GLN A 47 -9.19 5.63 -6.25
N GLU A 48 -9.90 5.25 -5.19
CA GLU A 48 -9.92 5.97 -3.90
C GLU A 48 -8.54 6.03 -3.25
N GLU A 49 -7.84 4.90 -3.15
CA GLU A 49 -6.48 4.86 -2.58
C GLU A 49 -5.47 5.67 -3.42
N LEU A 50 -5.64 5.72 -4.75
CA LEU A 50 -4.83 6.56 -5.62
C LEU A 50 -5.14 8.06 -5.44
N MET A 51 -6.40 8.43 -5.21
CA MET A 51 -6.76 9.82 -4.90
C MET A 51 -6.09 10.28 -3.60
N ASP A 52 -6.08 9.45 -2.55
CA ASP A 52 -5.34 9.73 -1.32
C ASP A 52 -3.84 9.95 -1.59
N GLY A 53 -3.25 9.10 -2.44
CA GLY A 53 -1.88 9.26 -2.91
C GLY A 53 -1.63 10.61 -3.60
N ILE A 54 -2.55 11.04 -4.48
CA ILE A 54 -2.48 12.34 -5.16
C ILE A 54 -2.52 13.49 -4.14
N LEU A 55 -3.36 13.41 -3.11
CA LEU A 55 -3.43 14.45 -2.06
C LEU A 55 -2.09 14.60 -1.31
N TYR A 56 -1.42 13.48 -0.99
CA TYR A 56 -0.08 13.53 -0.39
C TYR A 56 0.96 14.18 -1.31
N LEU A 57 0.92 13.88 -2.61
CA LEU A 57 1.82 14.46 -3.59
C LEU A 57 1.60 15.97 -3.76
N GLU A 58 0.34 16.41 -3.81
CA GLU A 58 0.00 17.83 -3.88
C GLU A 58 0.46 18.58 -2.63
N LYS A 59 0.28 18.00 -1.44
CA LYS A 59 0.82 18.59 -0.20
C LYS A 59 2.34 18.71 -0.24
N LEU A 60 3.06 17.65 -0.64
CA LEU A 60 4.51 17.67 -0.73
C LEU A 60 5.00 18.72 -1.74
N LYS A 61 4.33 18.85 -2.88
CA LYS A 61 4.63 19.87 -3.89
C LYS A 61 4.51 21.28 -3.31
N GLN A 62 3.44 21.58 -2.56
CA GLN A 62 3.26 22.88 -1.90
C GLN A 62 4.37 23.17 -0.87
N GLU A 63 4.76 22.18 -0.07
CA GLU A 63 5.86 22.31 0.91
C GLU A 63 7.21 22.60 0.25
N LEU A 64 7.46 22.02 -0.92
CA LEU A 64 8.70 22.23 -1.67
C LEU A 64 8.71 23.55 -2.45
N GLN A 65 7.54 24.06 -2.86
CA GLN A 65 7.40 25.36 -3.56
C GLN A 65 7.38 26.57 -2.61
N SER A 66 7.02 26.36 -1.35
CA SER A 66 6.98 27.43 -0.33
C SER A 66 8.34 27.70 0.33
N LYS A 67 9.41 27.11 -0.20
CA LYS A 67 10.82 27.38 0.12
C LYS A 67 11.50 28.08 -1.05
#